data_AF-A0ABD2NNS8-F1
#
_entry.id   AF-A0ABD2NNS8-F1
#
_cell.length_a   1.000
_cell.length_b   1.000
_cell.length_c   1.000
_cell.angle_alpha   90.00
_cell.angle_beta   90.00
_cell.angle_gamma   90.00
#
_symmetry.space_group_name_H-M   'P 1'
#
loop_
_entity.id
_entity.type
_entity.pdbx_description
1 polymer ?
#
loop_
_entity_poly.entity_id
_entity_poly.type
_entity_poly.pdbx_seq_one_letter_code
_entity_poly.pdbx_strand_id
1 'polypeptide(L)' 'MTCNIFREIKRNLHLVDNNDAPNTTDKMFKVRKLADILMKKFNQGNVSHENISIEESMVKYYEHHSTKQFMRDKPVRFG' A
#
# COMPACT_ATOMS: atom_id res chain seq x y z
N MET A 1 -10.67 -23.17 -0.88
CA MET A 1 -11.54 -21.98 -0.74
C MET A 1 -12.35 -21.83 -2.02
N THR A 2 -13.67 -21.67 -1.94
CA THR A 2 -14.50 -21.48 -3.15
C THR A 2 -14.37 -20.05 -3.66
N CYS A 3 -14.66 -19.83 -4.95
CA CYS A 3 -14.60 -18.48 -5.54
C CYS A 3 -15.52 -17.48 -4.83
N ASN A 4 -16.65 -17.94 -4.29
CA ASN A 4 -17.60 -17.09 -3.57
C ASN A 4 -17.02 -16.64 -2.23
N ILE A 5 -16.45 -17.57 -1.46
CA ILE A 5 -15.79 -17.27 -0.19
C ILE A 5 -14.62 -16.31 -0.41
N PHE A 6 -13.81 -16.52 -1.46
CA PHE A 6 -12.69 -15.62 -1.77
C PHE A 6 -13.16 -14.18 -2.05
N ARG A 7 -14.21 -14.00 -2.86
CA ARG A 7 -14.75 -12.67 -3.19
C ARG A 7 -15.32 -11.99 -1.95
N GLU A 8 -15.98 -12.74 -1.08
CA GLU A 8 -16.55 -12.22 0.16
C GLU A 8 -15.46 -11.75 1.14
N ILE A 9 -14.42 -12.56 1.34
CA ILE A 9 -13.28 -12.18 2.18
C ILE A 9 -12.60 -10.92 1.59
N LYS A 10 -12.33 -10.92 0.28
CA LYS A 10 -11.67 -9.78 -0.39
C LYS A 10 -12.47 -8.49 -0.23
N ARG A 11 -13.80 -8.53 -0.35
CA ARG A 11 -14.67 -7.35 -0.20
C ARG A 11 -14.66 -6.79 1.22
N ASN A 12 -14.54 -7.66 2.22
CA ASN A 12 -14.65 -7.29 3.63
C ASN A 12 -13.29 -7.13 4.34
N LEU A 13 -12.18 -7.19 3.61
CA LEU A 13 -10.83 -7.08 4.17
C LEU A 13 -10.57 -5.64 4.66
N HIS A 14 -10.32 -5.50 5.96
CA HIS A 14 -9.92 -4.25 6.62
C HIS A 14 -8.61 -4.46 7.36
N LEU A 15 -7.69 -3.49 7.25
CA LEU A 15 -6.37 -3.56 7.90
C LEU A 15 -6.27 -2.64 9.13
N VAL A 16 -7.29 -1.81 9.36
CA VAL A 16 -7.37 -0.85 10.44
C VAL A 16 -8.80 -0.77 10.98
N ASP A 17 -8.96 -0.23 12.19
CA ASP A 17 -10.27 0.14 12.71
C ASP A 17 -10.72 1.45 12.03
N ASN A 18 -11.92 1.44 11.44
CA ASN A 18 -12.48 2.61 10.77
C ASN A 18 -12.94 3.69 11.77
N ASN A 19 -13.15 3.35 13.04
CA ASN A 19 -13.51 4.32 14.08
C ASN A 19 -12.38 5.32 14.38
N ASP A 20 -11.14 4.95 14.06
CA ASP A 20 -9.96 5.80 14.18
C ASP A 20 -9.87 6.85 13.03
N ALA A 21 -10.62 6.68 11.95
CA ALA A 21 -10.50 7.51 10.75
C ALA A 21 -10.74 9.03 10.97
N PRO A 22 -11.68 9.46 11.84
CA PRO A 22 -11.84 10.89 12.16
C PRO A 22 -10.63 11.52 12.86
N ASN A 23 -9.76 10.71 13.47
CA ASN A 23 -8.67 11.19 14.32
C ASN A 23 -7.36 11.40 13.55
N THR A 24 -7.36 11.24 12.23
CA THR A 24 -6.14 11.27 11.42
C THR A 24 -6.29 12.09 10.14
N THR A 25 -5.20 12.74 9.75
CA THR A 25 -5.05 13.44 8.47
C THR A 25 -4.26 12.62 7.45
N ASP A 26 -3.80 11.42 7.83
CA ASP A 26 -3.04 10.53 6.94
C ASP A 26 -3.94 9.94 5.86
N LYS A 27 -3.73 10.40 4.61
CA LYS A 27 -4.45 9.90 3.43
C LYS A 27 -4.24 8.39 3.20
N MET A 28 -3.16 7.80 3.73
CA MET A 28 -2.85 6.37 3.62
C MET A 28 -3.23 5.56 4.87
N PHE A 29 -4.01 6.14 5.80
CA PHE A 29 -4.36 5.52 7.09
C PHE A 29 -4.84 4.07 6.96
N LYS A 30 -5.65 3.76 5.94
CA LYS A 30 -6.21 2.41 5.72
C LYS A 30 -5.17 1.31 5.53
N VAL A 31 -3.96 1.65 5.11
CA VAL A 31 -2.86 0.69 4.87
C VAL A 31 -1.64 0.95 5.74
N ARG A 32 -1.59 2.09 6.45
CA ARG A 32 -0.43 2.54 7.24
C ARG A 32 0.05 1.49 8.24
N LYS A 33 -0.84 0.96 9.08
CA LYS A 33 -0.49 -0.04 10.10
C LYS A 33 0.18 -1.28 9.48
N LEU A 34 -0.31 -1.74 8.32
CA LEU A 34 0.30 -2.86 7.60
C LEU A 34 1.67 -2.48 7.03
N ALA A 35 1.79 -1.31 6.39
CA ALA A 35 3.05 -0.83 5.83
C ALA A 35 4.15 -0.72 6.89
N ASP A 36 3.81 -0.21 8.09
CA ASP A 36 4.76 -0.07 9.20
C ASP A 36 5.26 -1.43 9.71
N ILE A 37 4.36 -2.42 9.81
CA ILE A 37 4.74 -3.79 10.17
C ILE A 37 5.68 -4.39 9.13
N LEU A 38 5.35 -4.24 7.84
CA LEU A 38 6.18 -4.75 6.74
C LEU A 38 7.55 -4.09 6.71
N MET A 39 7.60 -2.76 6.82
CA MET A 39 8.84 -2.00 6.83
C MET A 39 9.73 -2.41 8.01
N LYS A 40 9.15 -2.57 9.21
CA LYS A 40 9.88 -3.06 10.38
C LYS A 40 10.46 -4.46 10.14
N LYS A 41 9.70 -5.35 9.49
CA LYS A 41 10.14 -6.72 9.19
C LYS A 41 11.23 -6.77 8.13
N PHE A 42 11.10 -5.99 7.05
CA PHE A 42 12.10 -5.92 6.00
C PHE A 42 13.41 -5.32 6.51
N ASN A 43 13.34 -4.31 7.39
CA ASN A 43 14.53 -3.72 8.00
C ASN A 43 15.25 -4.67 8.98
N GLN A 44 14.56 -5.64 9.58
CA GLN A 44 15.19 -6.63 10.48
C GLN A 44 16.06 -7.64 9.73
N GLY A 45 15.71 -7.95 8.47
CA GLY A 45 16.45 -8.91 7.64
C GLY A 45 17.43 -8.28 6.67
N ASN A 46 17.59 -6.95 6.70
CA ASN A 46 18.40 -6.25 5.71
C ASN A 46 19.88 -6.30 6.13
N VAL A 47 20.70 -7.00 5.36
CA VAL A 47 22.16 -6.93 5.47
C VAL A 47 22.60 -5.70 4.68
N SER A 48 23.19 -4.70 5.36
CA SER A 48 23.69 -3.51 4.68
C SER A 48 24.75 -3.90 3.65
N HIS A 49 24.53 -3.49 2.41
CA HIS A 49 25.48 -3.65 1.31
C HIS A 49 26.21 -2.33 1.05
N GLU A 50 27.45 -2.40 0.56
CA GLU A 50 28.26 -1.21 0.23
C GLU A 50 27.62 -0.35 -0.87
N ASN A 51 26.90 -0.98 -1.80
CA ASN A 51 26.22 -0.32 -2.91
C ASN A 51 24.71 -0.55 -2.83
N ILE A 52 23.93 0.53 -2.84
CA ILE A 52 22.46 0.52 -2.78
C ILE A 52 21.93 1.39 -3.93
N SER A 53 20.92 0.87 -4.64
CA SER A 53 20.14 1.64 -5.62
C SER A 53 18.75 1.90 -5.06
N ILE A 54 18.27 3.13 -5.21
CA ILE A 54 16.96 3.59 -4.75
C ILE A 54 16.21 4.11 -5.97
N GLU A 55 15.05 3.54 -6.22
CA GLU A 55 14.21 3.87 -7.38
C GLU A 55 12.74 3.93 -6.97
N GLU A 56 11.95 4.69 -7.73
CA GLU A 56 10.51 4.77 -7.54
C GLU A 56 9.75 3.73 -8.39
N SER A 57 8.85 2.99 -7.76
CA SER A 57 7.93 2.08 -8.45
C SER A 57 6.50 2.59 -8.39
N MET A 58 5.75 2.44 -9.48
CA MET A 58 4.34 2.82 -9.54
C MET A 58 3.44 1.57 -9.47
N VAL A 59 2.44 1.61 -8.61
CA VAL A 59 1.40 0.57 -8.52
C VAL A 59 0.18 1.02 -9.31
N LYS A 60 -0.25 0.23 -10.29
CA LYS A 60 -1.38 0.57 -11.16
C LYS A 60 -2.68 0.75 -10.37
N TYR A 61 -3.27 1.94 -10.44
CA TYR A 61 -4.54 2.24 -9.79
C TYR A 61 -5.32 3.32 -10.56
N TYR A 62 -6.56 3.03 -10.95
CA TYR A 62 -7.37 3.94 -11.77
C TYR A 62 -8.50 4.63 -11.03
N GLU A 63 -8.89 4.10 -9.88
CA GLU A 63 -10.01 4.62 -9.10
C GLU A 63 -9.68 5.96 -8.43
N HIS A 64 -10.65 6.52 -7.73
CA HIS A 64 -10.55 7.83 -7.11
C HIS A 64 -9.81 7.75 -5.76
N HIS A 65 -8.56 8.18 -5.76
CA HIS A 65 -7.79 8.38 -4.52
C HIS A 65 -6.99 9.68 -4.61
N SER A 66 -6.95 10.43 -3.50
CA SER A 66 -6.36 11.77 -3.46
C SER A 66 -4.84 11.79 -3.58
N THR A 67 -4.18 10.64 -3.42
CA THR A 67 -2.73 10.48 -3.58
C THR A 67 -2.32 9.88 -4.93
N LYS A 68 -3.28 9.57 -5.81
CA LYS A 68 -3.01 9.02 -7.14
C LYS A 68 -2.24 10.05 -7.96
N GLN A 69 -1.19 9.61 -8.63
CA GLN A 69 -0.30 10.42 -9.44
C GLN A 69 -0.38 10.00 -10.91
N PHE A 70 -0.09 10.95 -11.79
CA PHE A 70 0.15 10.69 -13.21
C PHE A 70 1.63 10.84 -13.52
N MET A 71 2.25 9.83 -14.11
CA MET A 71 3.62 9.90 -14.63
C MET A 71 3.63 9.51 -16.10
N ARG A 72 4.03 10.43 -16.99
CA ARG A 72 3.95 10.25 -18.44
C ARG A 72 4.88 9.16 -18.96
N ASP A 73 6.08 9.10 -18.37
CA ASP A 73 7.21 8.31 -18.88
C ASP A 73 7.25 6.88 -18.32
N LYS A 74 6.30 6.52 -17.45
CA LYS A 74 6.16 5.17 -16.91
C LYS A 74 5.20 4.32 -17.73
N PRO A 75 5.45 2.98 -17.82
CA PRO A 75 4.54 2.06 -18.51
C PRO A 75 3.15 2.03 -17.87
N VAL A 76 3.11 2.14 -16.54
CA VAL A 76 1.90 2.47 -15.79
C VAL A 76 1.89 3.97 -15.59
N ARG A 77 0.86 4.64 -16.12
CA ARG A 77 0.78 6.10 -16.05
C ARG A 77 0.01 6.63 -14.85
N PHE A 78 -0.86 5.82 -14.26
CA PHE A 78 -1.69 6.20 -13.12
C PHE A 78 -1.53 5.20 -11.99
N GLY A 79 -1.23 5.71 -10.80
CA GLY A 79 -0.99 4.92 -9.59
C GLY A 79 -0.98 5.77 -8.34
#